data_AF-A0A352VM57-F1
#
_entry.id   AF-A0A352VM57-F1
#
_cell.length_a   1.000
_cell.length_b   1.000
_cell.length_c   1.000
_cell.angle_alpha   90.00
_cell.angle_beta   90.00
_cell.angle_gamma   90.00
#
_symmetry.space_group_name_H-M   'P 1'
#
loop_
_entity.id
_entity.type
_entity.pdbx_description
1 polymer ?
#
loop_
_entity_poly.entity_id
_entity_poly.type
_entity_poly.pdbx_seq_one_letter_code
_entity_poly.pdbx_strand_id
1 'polypeptide(L)'
;YEVGGRWSYSGASLTAGFAADLGTIVRVAGSATWTGSLNATGSEGTDGSHRSFDLPFQYRLGTSVVLAPGLLITASVVRADWGDIADDLSTPSTVGTTNGFGVGLELSRARLLGLTAPLRFGYRKSSLPFSFGSGGATETTLAGGFGFILNQTGGITLAGADFALERGERSDSSLTEKFWRATFSLRVTGY
;
A
#
# COMPACT_ATOMS: atom_id res chain seq x y z
N TYR A 1 -16.66 -11.23 14.75
CA TYR A 1 -17.43 -11.30 13.48
C TYR A 1 -18.87 -11.62 13.85
N GLU A 2 -19.84 -10.95 13.25
CA GLU A 2 -21.26 -11.24 13.53
C GLU A 2 -21.66 -12.53 12.80
N VAL A 3 -22.20 -13.49 13.55
CA VAL A 3 -22.48 -14.84 13.07
C VAL A 3 -23.93 -14.87 12.61
N GLY A 4 -24.13 -14.76 11.30
CA GLY A 4 -25.45 -14.83 10.68
C GLY A 4 -25.92 -13.50 10.06
N GLY A 5 -26.63 -13.61 8.93
CA GLY A 5 -27.18 -12.48 8.18
C GLY A 5 -26.23 -11.80 7.21
N ARG A 6 -26.76 -10.86 6.42
CA ARG A 6 -26.01 -10.09 5.41
C ARG A 6 -25.82 -8.66 5.91
N TRP A 7 -24.56 -8.28 6.08
CA TRP A 7 -24.14 -6.95 6.55
C TRP A 7 -23.61 -6.11 5.40
N SER A 8 -23.98 -4.83 5.37
CA SER A 8 -23.47 -3.84 4.42
C SER A 8 -22.70 -2.76 5.15
N TYR A 9 -21.49 -2.47 4.67
CA TYR A 9 -20.56 -1.52 5.26
C TYR A 9 -20.38 -0.32 4.31
N SER A 10 -20.56 0.90 4.83
CA SER A 10 -20.40 2.11 4.03
C SER A 10 -19.76 3.23 4.84
N GLY A 11 -18.92 4.03 4.19
CA GLY A 11 -18.22 5.14 4.80
C GLY A 11 -17.63 6.06 3.72
N ALA A 12 -17.31 7.28 4.10
CA ALA A 12 -16.67 8.25 3.22
C ALA A 12 -15.21 8.45 3.64
N SER A 13 -14.33 8.66 2.66
CA SER A 13 -12.95 9.07 2.91
C SER A 13 -12.58 10.25 2.02
N LEU A 14 -11.73 11.12 2.54
CA LEU A 14 -11.13 12.25 1.84
C LEU A 14 -9.61 12.08 1.88
N THR A 15 -8.95 12.22 0.74
CA THR A 15 -7.49 12.20 0.67
C THR A 15 -7.00 13.50 0.05
N ALA A 16 -6.03 14.15 0.71
CA ALA A 16 -5.30 15.29 0.17
C ALA A 16 -3.82 14.96 0.12
N GLY A 17 -3.09 15.51 -0.85
CA GLY A 17 -1.66 15.28 -0.96
C GLY A 17 -0.94 16.42 -1.66
N PHE A 18 0.38 16.39 -1.55
CA PHE A 18 1.28 17.31 -2.21
C PHE A 18 2.43 16.55 -2.86
N ALA A 19 3.03 17.15 -3.89
CA ALA A 19 4.29 16.71 -4.45
C ALA A 19 5.11 17.94 -4.84
N ALA A 20 6.40 17.91 -4.56
CA ALA A 20 7.34 18.98 -4.89
C ALA A 20 8.63 18.38 -5.44
N ASP A 21 9.08 18.92 -6.58
CA ASP A 21 10.39 18.64 -7.15
C ASP A 21 11.39 19.67 -6.60
N LEU A 22 12.43 19.18 -5.93
CA LEU A 22 13.52 19.97 -5.39
C LEU A 22 14.71 19.88 -6.34
N GLY A 23 14.74 20.81 -7.31
CA GLY A 23 15.66 20.75 -8.44
C GLY A 23 15.33 19.60 -9.38
N THR A 24 16.36 18.97 -9.96
CA THR A 24 16.20 17.84 -10.90
C THR A 24 16.47 16.47 -10.29
N ILE A 25 16.86 16.44 -9.00
CA ILE A 25 17.44 15.27 -8.36
C ILE A 25 16.48 14.67 -7.34
N VAL A 26 15.75 15.51 -6.60
CA VAL A 26 14.94 15.07 -5.46
C VAL A 26 13.48 15.41 -5.73
N ARG A 27 12.59 14.48 -5.40
CA ARG A 27 11.15 14.72 -5.33
C ARG A 27 10.62 14.25 -4.00
N VAL A 28 9.80 15.07 -3.37
CA VAL A 28 9.12 14.76 -2.11
C VAL A 28 7.63 14.76 -2.38
N ALA A 29 6.91 13.80 -1.81
CA ALA A 29 5.46 13.74 -1.88
C ALA A 29 4.89 13.28 -0.54
N GLY A 30 3.73 13.82 -0.17
CA GLY A 30 3.02 13.41 1.03
C GLY A 30 1.53 13.35 0.78
N SER A 31 0.84 12.52 1.55
CA SER A 31 -0.61 12.44 1.52
C SER A 31 -1.17 12.19 2.91
N ALA A 32 -2.36 12.72 3.14
CA ALA A 32 -3.16 12.52 4.33
C ALA A 32 -4.54 12.02 3.91
N THR A 33 -5.04 10.99 4.58
CA THR A 33 -6.35 10.40 4.36
C THR A 33 -7.15 10.49 5.64
N TRP A 34 -8.24 11.25 5.58
CA TRP A 34 -9.25 11.34 6.63
C TRP A 34 -10.39 10.41 6.26
N THR A 35 -10.81 9.59 7.21
CA THR A 35 -11.91 8.66 7.00
C THR A 35 -13.00 8.97 8.00
N GLY A 36 -14.23 9.12 7.53
CA GLY A 36 -15.39 9.20 8.41
C GLY A 36 -15.75 7.82 8.96
N SER A 37 -16.77 7.77 9.80
CA SER A 37 -17.19 6.51 10.42
C SER A 37 -17.71 5.51 9.38
N LEU A 38 -17.33 4.24 9.57
CA LEU A 38 -17.80 3.11 8.79
C LEU A 38 -19.07 2.55 9.44
N ASN A 39 -20.19 2.71 8.75
CA ASN A 39 -21.49 2.25 9.23
C ASN A 39 -21.75 0.81 8.76
N ALA A 40 -22.07 -0.07 9.71
CA ALA A 40 -22.49 -1.45 9.48
C ALA A 40 -24.00 -1.56 9.65
N THR A 41 -24.69 -1.92 8.57
CA THR A 41 -26.15 -2.07 8.51
C THR A 41 -26.50 -3.53 8.25
N GLY A 42 -27.32 -4.13 9.12
CA GLY A 42 -27.84 -5.48 8.95
C GLY A 42 -29.05 -5.48 8.01
N SER A 43 -29.10 -6.41 7.05
CA SER A 43 -30.30 -6.63 6.23
C SER A 43 -31.47 -7.19 7.06
N GLU A 44 -32.71 -7.01 6.59
CA GLU A 44 -33.91 -7.54 7.26
C GLU A 44 -33.75 -9.03 7.61
N GLY A 45 -34.03 -9.38 8.87
CA GLY A 45 -33.85 -10.74 9.41
C GLY A 45 -32.43 -11.06 9.91
N THR A 46 -31.53 -10.08 9.95
CA THR A 46 -30.22 -10.22 10.60
C THR A 46 -30.33 -9.86 12.09
N ASP A 47 -29.97 -10.81 12.96
CA ASP A 47 -29.86 -10.54 14.39
C ASP A 47 -28.63 -9.65 14.65
N GLY A 48 -28.87 -8.41 15.12
CA GLY A 48 -27.82 -7.46 15.48
C GLY A 48 -28.27 -5.99 15.33
N SER A 49 -27.69 -5.09 16.12
CA SER A 49 -27.91 -3.64 16.00
C SER A 49 -26.95 -3.01 15.01
N HIS A 50 -27.39 -1.93 14.34
CA HIS A 50 -26.51 -1.08 13.53
C HIS A 50 -25.29 -0.63 14.35
N ARG A 51 -24.10 -0.66 13.76
CA ARG A 51 -22.86 -0.20 14.40
C ARG A 51 -22.13 0.81 13.53
N SER A 52 -21.33 1.65 14.18
CA SER A 52 -20.45 2.61 13.53
C SER A 52 -19.04 2.37 14.05
N PHE A 53 -18.04 2.44 13.17
CA PHE A 53 -16.62 2.27 13.53
C PHE A 53 -15.82 3.49 13.07
N ASP A 54 -15.09 4.13 13.97
CA ASP A 54 -14.24 5.25 13.59
C ASP A 54 -12.93 4.76 12.95
N LEU A 55 -12.74 5.12 11.69
CA LEU A 55 -11.57 4.72 10.91
C LEU A 55 -10.43 5.73 11.13
N PRO A 56 -9.17 5.26 11.13
CA PRO A 56 -8.04 6.09 11.54
C PRO A 56 -7.74 7.19 10.53
N PHE A 57 -7.15 8.26 11.04
CA PHE A 57 -6.41 9.18 10.20
C PHE A 57 -5.09 8.52 9.76
N GLN A 58 -4.80 8.56 8.45
CA GLN A 58 -3.59 7.99 7.86
C GLN A 58 -2.75 9.08 7.19
N TYR A 59 -1.43 9.06 7.42
CA TYR A 59 -0.49 9.87 6.67
C TYR A 59 0.61 9.03 6.00
N ARG A 60 1.09 9.53 4.86
CA ARG A 60 2.18 8.96 4.08
C ARG A 60 3.13 10.06 3.66
N LEU A 61 4.43 9.77 3.70
CA LEU A 61 5.48 10.63 3.19
C LEU A 61 6.45 9.78 2.37
N GLY A 62 6.85 10.28 1.22
CA GLY A 62 7.78 9.61 0.33
C GLY A 62 8.76 10.59 -0.30
N THR A 63 9.97 10.10 -0.54
CA THR A 63 11.03 10.84 -1.22
C THR A 63 11.65 9.95 -2.28
N SER A 64 11.95 10.51 -3.44
CA SER A 64 12.75 9.86 -4.48
C SER A 64 13.95 10.72 -4.85
N VAL A 65 15.10 10.08 -5.07
CA VAL A 65 16.37 10.74 -5.36
C VAL A 65 17.04 10.07 -6.56
N VAL A 66 17.45 10.84 -7.55
CA VAL A 66 18.27 10.39 -8.68
C VAL A 66 19.74 10.43 -8.27
N LEU A 67 20.32 9.27 -7.97
CA LEU A 67 21.72 9.22 -7.53
C LEU A 67 22.72 9.25 -8.69
N ALA A 68 22.34 8.70 -9.83
CA ALA A 68 23.16 8.69 -11.03
C ALA A 68 22.24 8.62 -12.27
N PRO A 69 22.76 8.91 -13.49
CA PRO A 69 21.97 8.76 -14.70
C PRO A 69 21.48 7.32 -14.88
N GLY A 70 20.18 7.12 -14.65
CA GLY A 70 19.55 5.79 -14.72
C GLY A 70 19.41 5.05 -13.40
N LEU A 71 19.79 5.64 -12.27
CA LEU A 71 19.64 5.07 -10.93
C LEU A 71 18.79 6.01 -10.05
N LEU A 72 17.66 5.51 -9.57
CA LEU A 72 16.75 6.22 -8.68
C LEU A 72 16.54 5.40 -7.41
N ILE A 73 16.56 6.07 -6.25
CA ILE A 73 16.22 5.49 -4.95
C ILE A 73 14.94 6.13 -4.44
N THR A 74 14.09 5.34 -3.80
CA THR A 74 12.89 5.79 -3.11
C THR A 74 12.92 5.37 -1.65
N ALA A 75 12.37 6.21 -0.79
CA ALA A 75 12.08 5.89 0.59
C ALA A 75 10.68 6.42 0.92
N SER A 76 9.95 5.70 1.77
CA SER A 76 8.63 6.10 2.21
C SER A 76 8.35 5.66 3.64
N VAL A 77 7.49 6.41 4.31
CA VAL A 77 6.94 6.08 5.62
C VAL A 77 5.43 6.25 5.58
N VAL A 78 4.75 5.44 6.38
CA VAL A 78 3.30 5.46 6.55
C VAL A 78 2.98 5.32 8.02
N ARG A 79 1.96 6.05 8.49
CA ARG A 79 1.37 5.82 9.80
C ARG A 79 -0.14 5.96 9.73
N ALA A 80 -0.84 5.12 10.47
CA ALA A 80 -2.27 5.25 10.71
C ALA A 80 -2.54 4.91 12.18
N ASP A 81 -3.30 5.75 12.87
CA ASP A 81 -3.57 5.54 14.29
C ASP A 81 -4.93 4.90 14.51
N TRP A 82 -4.93 3.59 14.78
CA TRP A 82 -6.16 2.82 14.97
C TRP A 82 -6.62 2.80 16.44
N GLY A 83 -5.90 3.43 17.38
CA GLY A 83 -6.17 3.29 18.82
C GLY A 83 -7.64 3.50 19.21
N ASP A 84 -8.32 4.45 18.56
CA ASP A 84 -9.69 4.84 18.89
C ASP A 84 -10.74 3.79 18.50
N ILE A 85 -10.46 2.88 17.55
CA ILE A 85 -11.41 1.82 17.16
C ILE A 85 -11.46 0.68 18.21
N ALA A 86 -10.53 0.63 19.15
CA ALA A 86 -10.47 -0.43 20.16
C ALA A 86 -11.74 -0.47 21.02
N ASP A 87 -12.30 0.70 21.34
CA ASP A 87 -13.51 0.85 22.15
C ASP A 87 -14.79 0.42 21.39
N ASP A 88 -14.74 0.43 20.05
CA ASP A 88 -15.85 0.03 19.17
C ASP A 88 -15.91 -1.49 18.93
N LEU A 89 -14.88 -2.24 19.33
CA LEU A 89 -14.77 -3.68 19.06
C LEU A 89 -15.28 -4.53 20.24
N SER A 90 -16.24 -5.41 19.97
CA SER A 90 -16.81 -6.32 20.98
C SER A 90 -15.96 -7.56 21.31
N THR A 91 -14.79 -7.70 20.69
CA THR A 91 -13.84 -8.80 20.96
C THR A 91 -12.51 -8.23 21.43
N PRO A 92 -11.83 -8.84 22.42
CA PRO A 92 -10.51 -8.39 22.85
C PRO A 92 -9.53 -8.57 21.68
N SER A 93 -9.20 -7.48 21.02
CA SER A 93 -8.17 -7.43 19.97
C SER A 93 -7.18 -6.34 20.33
N THR A 94 -5.89 -6.65 20.19
CA THR A 94 -4.84 -5.63 20.32
C THR A 94 -4.90 -4.75 19.08
N VAL A 95 -5.46 -3.56 19.26
CA VAL A 95 -5.54 -2.51 18.25
C VAL A 95 -4.48 -1.48 18.58
N GLY A 96 -3.73 -1.02 17.58
CA GLY A 96 -2.71 -0.01 17.81
C GLY A 96 -2.28 0.74 16.57
N THR A 97 -1.48 1.79 16.80
CA THR A 97 -0.89 2.59 15.73
C THR A 97 -0.10 1.70 14.77
N THR A 98 -0.48 1.75 13.49
CA THR A 98 0.29 1.13 12.42
C THR A 98 1.35 2.09 11.93
N ASN A 99 2.57 1.60 11.82
CA ASN A 99 3.69 2.31 11.22
C ASN A 99 4.32 1.41 10.17
N GLY A 100 4.77 2.00 9.08
CA GLY A 100 5.50 1.26 8.07
C GLY A 100 6.52 2.14 7.39
N PHE A 101 7.52 1.48 6.81
CA PHE A 101 8.48 2.12 5.94
C PHE A 101 8.76 1.22 4.74
N GLY A 102 9.19 1.86 3.66
CA GLY A 102 9.60 1.17 2.45
C GLY A 102 10.79 1.86 1.82
N VAL A 103 11.67 1.07 1.21
CA VAL A 103 12.78 1.55 0.39
C VAL A 103 12.77 0.81 -0.93
N GLY A 104 13.19 1.48 -1.99
CA GLY A 104 13.27 0.87 -3.31
C GLY A 104 14.34 1.49 -4.18
N LEU A 105 14.77 0.74 -5.18
CA LEU A 105 15.70 1.18 -6.20
C LEU A 105 15.15 0.89 -7.58
N GLU A 106 15.43 1.78 -8.52
CA GLU A 106 15.11 1.63 -9.93
C GLU A 106 16.37 1.83 -10.79
N LEU A 107 16.59 0.90 -11.72
CA LEU A 107 17.60 0.94 -12.76
C LEU A 107 16.91 1.17 -14.12
N SER A 108 16.74 2.41 -14.53
CA SER A 108 15.91 2.77 -15.69
C SER A 108 16.60 2.58 -17.05
N ARG A 109 17.91 2.34 -17.06
CA ARG A 109 18.71 2.13 -18.28
C ARG A 109 19.00 0.65 -18.60
N ALA A 110 18.45 -0.27 -17.82
CA ALA A 110 18.59 -1.69 -18.10
C ALA A 110 17.91 -2.06 -19.42
N ARG A 111 18.44 -3.10 -20.09
CA ARG A 111 17.90 -3.64 -21.33
C ARG A 111 17.72 -5.14 -21.20
N LEU A 112 16.56 -5.62 -21.65
CA LEU A 112 16.23 -7.04 -21.73
C LEU A 112 15.69 -7.31 -23.13
N LEU A 113 16.18 -8.35 -23.80
CA LEU A 113 15.75 -8.73 -25.16
C LEU A 113 15.83 -7.57 -26.18
N GLY A 114 16.81 -6.67 -26.01
CA GLY A 114 16.99 -5.50 -26.88
C GLY A 114 16.04 -4.32 -26.60
N LEU A 115 15.09 -4.47 -25.66
CA LEU A 115 14.15 -3.41 -25.26
C LEU A 115 14.64 -2.71 -23.99
N THR A 116 14.32 -1.42 -23.85
CA THR A 116 14.50 -0.71 -22.59
C THR A 116 13.59 -1.33 -21.54
N ALA A 117 14.19 -1.80 -20.45
CA ALA A 117 13.52 -2.57 -19.43
C ALA A 117 13.94 -2.11 -18.02
N PRO A 118 13.29 -1.07 -17.47
CA PRO A 118 13.61 -0.59 -16.12
C PRO A 118 13.47 -1.72 -15.10
N LEU A 119 14.51 -1.96 -14.30
CA LEU A 119 14.47 -2.96 -13.22
C LEU A 119 14.17 -2.27 -11.89
N ARG A 120 13.33 -2.88 -11.05
CA ARG A 120 12.92 -2.34 -9.76
C ARG A 120 13.06 -3.37 -8.66
N PHE A 121 13.55 -2.93 -7.52
CA PHE A 121 13.61 -3.74 -6.30
C PHE A 121 13.10 -2.93 -5.13
N GLY A 122 12.41 -3.57 -4.21
CA GLY A 122 11.80 -2.92 -3.06
C GLY A 122 11.80 -3.79 -1.82
N TYR A 123 11.83 -3.13 -0.67
CA TYR A 123 11.61 -3.72 0.64
C TYR A 123 10.61 -2.85 1.38
N ARG A 124 9.64 -3.47 2.04
CA ARG A 124 8.74 -2.79 2.97
C ARG A 124 8.54 -3.59 4.23
N LYS A 125 8.36 -2.87 5.33
CA LYS A 125 7.96 -3.43 6.63
C LYS A 125 6.90 -2.54 7.26
N SER A 126 5.85 -3.14 7.79
CA SER A 126 4.78 -2.42 8.48
C SER A 126 4.25 -3.23 9.66
N SER A 127 3.87 -2.57 10.74
CA SER A 127 2.95 -3.18 11.69
C SER A 127 1.56 -3.30 11.08
N LEU A 128 0.80 -4.29 11.52
CA LEU A 128 -0.59 -4.52 11.15
C LEU A 128 -1.51 -3.99 12.25
N PRO A 129 -2.71 -3.51 11.89
CA PRO A 129 -3.61 -2.85 12.84
C PRO A 129 -4.29 -3.84 13.79
N PHE A 130 -4.32 -5.12 13.43
CA PHE A 130 -4.95 -6.19 14.19
C PHE A 130 -3.99 -7.36 14.32
N SER A 131 -3.99 -8.00 15.49
CA SER A 131 -3.19 -9.18 15.79
C SER A 131 -4.00 -10.25 16.52
N PHE A 132 -3.51 -11.49 16.45
CA PHE A 132 -4.09 -12.66 17.11
C PHE A 132 -3.28 -12.96 18.38
N GLY A 133 -3.54 -12.22 19.46
CA GLY A 133 -2.90 -12.42 20.76
C GLY A 133 -2.46 -11.11 21.41
N SER A 134 -1.54 -11.21 22.38
CA SER A 134 -0.98 -10.06 23.10
C SER A 134 0.19 -9.38 22.38
N GLY A 135 0.69 -9.96 21.28
CA GLY A 135 1.76 -9.40 20.44
C GLY A 135 1.22 -8.56 19.29
N GLY A 136 1.96 -7.54 18.86
CA GLY A 136 1.62 -6.78 17.65
C GLY A 136 2.07 -7.54 16.38
N ALA A 137 1.17 -7.67 15.40
CA ALA A 137 1.48 -8.34 14.14
C ALA A 137 2.28 -7.43 13.20
N THR A 138 3.18 -8.02 12.40
CA THR A 138 4.00 -7.30 11.42
C THR A 138 3.96 -7.96 10.06
N GLU A 139 4.01 -7.17 9.00
CA GLU A 139 4.18 -7.62 7.62
C GLU A 139 5.53 -7.13 7.09
N THR A 140 6.29 -8.03 6.49
CA THR A 140 7.49 -7.72 5.72
C THR A 140 7.29 -8.17 4.28
N THR A 141 7.76 -7.40 3.29
CA THR A 141 7.68 -7.79 1.88
C THR A 141 8.95 -7.39 1.15
N LEU A 142 9.45 -8.31 0.33
CA LEU A 142 10.46 -8.08 -0.69
C LEU A 142 9.79 -8.08 -2.05
N ALA A 143 10.11 -7.11 -2.89
CA ALA A 143 9.55 -6.95 -4.22
C ALA A 143 10.66 -6.84 -5.27
N GLY A 144 10.43 -7.43 -6.42
CA GLY A 144 11.26 -7.29 -7.61
C GLY A 144 10.39 -7.21 -8.85
N GLY A 145 10.77 -6.40 -9.82
CA GLY A 145 9.99 -6.23 -11.03
C GLY A 145 10.78 -5.61 -12.17
N PHE A 146 10.18 -5.64 -13.34
CA PHE A 146 10.72 -4.99 -14.52
C PHE A 146 9.60 -4.50 -15.43
N GLY A 147 9.87 -3.39 -16.11
CA GLY A 147 9.02 -2.87 -17.17
C GLY A 147 9.56 -3.22 -18.56
N PHE A 148 8.71 -3.12 -19.57
CA PHE A 148 9.10 -3.06 -20.98
C PHE A 148 8.50 -1.81 -21.61
N ILE A 149 9.33 -1.05 -22.30
CA ILE A 149 8.88 0.01 -23.20
C ILE A 149 8.76 -0.62 -24.59
N LEU A 150 7.54 -0.87 -25.04
CA LEU A 150 7.25 -1.54 -26.31
C LEU A 150 7.23 -0.54 -27.46
N ASN A 151 6.67 0.65 -27.23
CA ASN A 151 6.63 1.73 -28.21
C ASN A 151 6.75 3.08 -27.51
N GLN A 152 7.63 3.94 -28.02
CA GLN A 152 7.84 5.30 -27.55
C GLN A 152 7.98 6.25 -28.73
N THR A 153 7.25 7.36 -28.71
CA THR A 153 7.32 8.42 -29.75
C THR A 153 7.36 9.78 -29.06
N GLY A 154 8.32 10.65 -29.45
CA GLY A 154 8.43 11.99 -28.87
C GLY A 154 8.66 12.02 -27.36
N GLY A 155 9.26 10.98 -26.79
CA GLY A 155 9.43 10.82 -25.34
C GLY A 155 8.23 10.23 -24.62
N ILE A 156 7.08 10.04 -25.28
CA ILE A 156 5.85 9.48 -24.70
C ILE A 156 5.80 7.97 -24.93
N THR A 157 5.62 7.19 -23.86
CA THR A 157 5.40 5.74 -23.94
C THR A 157 3.97 5.46 -24.40
N LEU A 158 3.83 4.99 -25.64
CA LEU A 158 2.54 4.64 -26.25
C LEU A 158 2.08 3.25 -25.81
N ALA A 159 3.02 2.31 -25.70
CA ALA A 159 2.75 0.96 -25.25
C ALA A 159 3.84 0.49 -24.29
N GLY A 160 3.44 -0.14 -23.20
CA GLY A 160 4.35 -0.71 -22.22
C GLY A 160 3.69 -1.79 -21.38
N ALA A 161 4.52 -2.65 -20.81
CA ALA A 161 4.11 -3.66 -19.85
C ALA A 161 4.96 -3.54 -18.59
N ASP A 162 4.41 -3.92 -17.44
CA ASP A 162 5.15 -3.99 -16.18
C ASP A 162 4.81 -5.30 -15.47
N PHE A 163 5.83 -5.95 -14.93
CA PHE A 163 5.71 -7.16 -14.14
C PHE A 163 6.39 -6.96 -12.79
N ALA A 164 5.69 -7.29 -11.72
CA ALA A 164 6.21 -7.27 -10.36
C ALA A 164 5.88 -8.57 -9.64
N LEU A 165 6.83 -9.06 -8.86
CA LEU A 165 6.68 -10.19 -7.96
C LEU A 165 7.08 -9.77 -6.55
N GLU A 166 6.20 -10.06 -5.60
CA GLU A 166 6.41 -9.81 -4.19
C GLU A 166 6.40 -11.13 -3.42
N ARG A 167 7.32 -11.25 -2.48
CA ARG A 167 7.32 -12.28 -1.44
C ARG A 167 7.17 -11.59 -0.10
N GLY A 168 6.13 -11.94 0.64
CA GLY A 168 5.88 -11.38 1.94
C GLY A 168 5.68 -12.43 3.03
N GLU A 169 5.84 -11.95 4.25
CA GLU A 169 5.59 -12.71 5.47
C GLU A 169 4.83 -11.80 6.44
N ARG A 170 3.75 -12.34 7.02
CA ARG A 170 3.08 -11.76 8.17
C ARG A 170 3.35 -12.64 9.36
N SER A 171 3.71 -12.03 10.49
CA SER A 171 3.96 -12.77 11.71
C SER A 171 3.45 -12.04 12.95
N ASP A 172 3.00 -12.84 13.89
CA ASP A 172 2.61 -12.52 15.26
C ASP A 172 3.15 -13.64 16.18
N SER A 173 3.03 -13.46 17.49
CA SER A 173 3.24 -14.43 18.57
C SER A 173 2.63 -15.81 18.34
N SER A 174 1.52 -15.92 17.60
CA SER A 174 0.76 -17.17 17.43
C SER A 174 0.75 -17.72 15.99
N LEU A 175 0.95 -16.86 14.98
CA LEU A 175 0.75 -17.22 13.57
C LEU A 175 1.84 -16.61 12.70
N THR A 176 2.32 -17.41 11.74
CA THR A 176 3.17 -16.93 10.64
C THR A 176 2.54 -17.33 9.31
N GLU A 177 2.28 -16.35 8.45
CA GLU A 177 1.72 -16.52 7.11
C GLU A 177 2.74 -16.04 6.08
N LYS A 178 2.95 -16.83 5.03
CA LYS A 178 3.80 -16.45 3.89
C LYS A 178 2.95 -16.31 2.65
N PHE A 179 3.19 -15.26 1.85
CA PHE A 179 2.45 -15.01 0.62
C PHE A 179 3.37 -14.65 -0.54
N TRP A 180 2.85 -14.89 -1.74
CA TRP A 180 3.39 -14.38 -2.99
C TRP A 180 2.32 -13.54 -3.69
N ARG A 181 2.73 -12.41 -4.26
CA ARG A 181 1.85 -11.57 -5.08
C ARG A 181 2.54 -11.29 -6.41
N ALA A 182 1.91 -11.67 -7.51
CA ALA A 182 2.35 -11.29 -8.85
C ALA A 182 1.40 -10.22 -9.39
N THR A 183 1.96 -9.15 -9.94
CA THR A 183 1.21 -8.07 -10.60
C THR A 183 1.71 -7.93 -12.02
N PHE A 184 0.78 -7.86 -12.96
CA PHE A 184 1.06 -7.56 -14.35
C PHE A 184 0.19 -6.37 -14.77
N SER A 185 0.80 -5.38 -15.41
CA SER A 185 0.13 -4.18 -15.88
C SER A 185 0.46 -3.93 -17.35
N LEU A 186 -0.56 -3.55 -18.12
CA LEU A 186 -0.43 -3.14 -19.51
C LEU A 186 -0.87 -1.69 -19.64
N ARG A 187 -0.07 -0.91 -20.36
CA ARG A 187 -0.42 0.44 -20.77
C ARG A 187 -0.49 0.48 -22.28
N VAL A 188 -1.64 0.91 -22.78
CA VAL A 188 -1.86 1.26 -24.19
C VAL A 188 -2.48 2.64 -24.22
N THR A 189 -1.83 3.56 -24.95
CA THR A 189 -2.35 4.91 -25.17
C THR A 189 -2.74 5.01 -26.63
N GLY A 190 -4.04 5.18 -26.89
CA GLY A 190 -4.58 5.48 -28.22
C GLY A 190 -4.73 6.98 -28.40
N TYR A 191 -4.57 7.44 -29.63
CA TYR A 191 -5.01 8.76 -30.09
C TYR A 191 -6.20 8.56 -31.03
#